data_AF-A0A401GZD0-F1
#
_entry.id   AF-A0A401GZD0-F1
#
_cell.length_a   1.000
_cell.length_b   1.000
_cell.length_c   1.000
_cell.angle_alpha   90.00
_cell.angle_beta   90.00
_cell.angle_gamma   90.00
#
_symmetry.space_group_name_H-M   'P 1'
#
loop_
_entity.id
_entity.type
_entity.pdbx_description
1 polymer ?
#
loop_
_entity_poly.entity_id
_entity_poly.type
_entity_poly.pdbx_seq_one_letter_code
_entity_poly.pdbx_strand_id
1 'polypeptide(L)' 'MSYVILGRAVKTEYLAIGTILGAVGLGMLSAGGKKETAAPAKTIEQVKETVKFTAGSSEEEEFIKKFVADAEKEEAKH' A
#
# COMPACT_ATOMS: atom_id res chain seq x y z
N MET A 1 21.01 -2.17 -15.54
CA MET A 1 21.57 -2.37 -14.18
C MET A 1 21.21 -3.76 -13.69
N SER A 2 22.02 -4.34 -12.79
CA SER A 2 21.76 -5.64 -12.16
C SER A 2 22.05 -5.55 -10.67
N TYR A 3 21.26 -6.25 -9.85
CA TYR A 3 21.40 -6.33 -8.40
C TYR A 3 21.84 -7.72 -7.99
N VAL A 4 22.69 -7.85 -6.97
CA VAL A 4 23.06 -9.15 -6.41
C VAL A 4 22.10 -9.49 -5.27
N ILE A 5 21.29 -10.53 -5.46
CA ILE A 5 20.33 -11.03 -4.48
C ILE A 5 20.75 -12.46 -4.13
N LEU A 6 21.02 -12.73 -2.85
CA LEU A 6 21.45 -14.05 -2.37
C LEU A 6 22.64 -14.63 -3.17
N GLY A 7 23.60 -13.78 -3.54
CA GLY A 7 24.79 -14.18 -4.31
C GLY A 7 24.57 -14.39 -5.81
N ARG A 8 23.38 -14.08 -6.34
CA ARG A 8 23.07 -14.16 -7.77
C ARG A 8 22.77 -12.79 -8.36
N ALA A 9 23.35 -12.49 -9.52
CA ALA A 9 23.02 -11.29 -10.26
C ALA A 9 21.64 -11.43 -10.90
N VAL A 10 20.72 -10.54 -10.52
CA VAL A 10 19.36 -10.42 -11.03
C VAL A 10 19.25 -9.11 -11.80
N LYS A 11 18.76 -9.18 -13.04
CA LYS A 11 18.56 -7.99 -13.87
C LYS A 11 17.43 -7.14 -13.30
N THR A 12 17.60 -5.82 -13.28
CA THR A 12 16.59 -4.90 -12.74
C THR A 12 15.22 -5.06 -13.42
N GLU A 13 15.19 -5.40 -14.71
CA GLU A 13 13.95 -5.65 -15.47
C GLU A 13 13.14 -6.81 -14.87
N TYR A 14 13.79 -7.94 -14.54
CA TYR A 14 13.11 -9.09 -13.95
C TYR A 14 12.70 -8.84 -12.50
N LEU A 15 13.52 -8.09 -11.75
CA LEU A 15 13.19 -7.67 -10.40
C LEU A 15 11.93 -6.80 -10.41
N ALA A 16 11.88 -5.78 -11.25
CA ALA A 16 10.74 -4.89 -11.37
C ALA A 16 9.46 -5.64 -11.75
N ILE A 17 9.53 -6.49 -12.78
CA ILE A 17 8.38 -7.28 -13.23
C ILE A 17 7.90 -8.25 -12.14
N GLY A 18 8.83 -8.96 -11.49
CA GLY A 18 8.51 -9.90 -10.41
C GLY A 18 7.86 -9.22 -9.22
N THR A 19 8.35 -8.03 -8.83
CA THR A 19 7.77 -7.24 -7.75
C THR A 19 6.37 -6.74 -8.08
N ILE A 20 6.14 -6.22 -9.29
CA ILE A 20 4.81 -5.74 -9.70
C ILE A 20 3.80 -6.90 -9.70
N LEU A 21 4.15 -8.02 -10.33
CA LEU A 21 3.26 -9.19 -10.38
C LEU A 21 3.04 -9.79 -8.99
N GLY A 22 4.08 -9.86 -8.17
CA GLY A 22 3.99 -10.33 -6.78
C GLY A 22 3.08 -9.44 -5.94
N ALA A 23 3.22 -8.11 -6.03
CA ALA A 23 2.39 -7.16 -5.31
C ALA A 23 0.92 -7.24 -5.74
N VAL A 24 0.65 -7.32 -7.05
CA VAL A 24 -0.71 -7.48 -7.57
C VAL A 24 -1.31 -8.81 -7.13
N GLY A 25 -0.55 -9.91 -7.22
CA GLY A 25 -1.00 -11.23 -6.79
C GLY A 25 -1.30 -11.28 -5.30
N LEU A 26 -0.44 -10.72 -4.46
CA LEU A 26 -0.67 -10.60 -3.01
C LEU A 26 -1.88 -9.73 -2.70
N GLY A 27 -2.04 -8.58 -3.40
CA GLY A 27 -3.20 -7.72 -3.27
C GLY A 27 -4.50 -8.47 -3.59
N MET A 28 -4.54 -9.19 -4.69
CA MET A 28 -5.70 -9.98 -5.09
C MET A 28 -6.01 -11.12 -4.11
N LEU A 29 -4.99 -11.83 -3.62
CA LEU A 29 -5.17 -12.86 -2.61
C LEU A 29 -5.68 -12.29 -1.28
N SER A 30 -5.18 -11.11 -0.87
CA SER A 30 -5.64 -10.44 0.34
C SER A 30 -7.06 -9.87 0.22
N ALA A 31 -7.51 -9.53 -1.00
CA ALA A 31 -8.84 -9.00 -1.26
C ALA A 31 -9.93 -10.10 -1.38
N GLY A 32 -9.55 -11.36 -1.57
CA GLY A 32 -10.47 -12.47 -1.87
C GLY A 32 -11.11 -13.19 -0.68
N GLY A 33 -10.87 -12.75 0.57
CA GLY A 33 -11.49 -13.34 1.76
C GLY A 33 -12.95 -12.91 1.94
N LYS A 34 -13.83 -13.82 2.41
CA LYS A 34 -15.15 -13.42 2.93
C LYS A 34 -14.92 -12.34 3.98
N LYS A 35 -15.63 -11.21 3.86
CA LYS A 35 -15.81 -10.23 4.95
C LYS A 35 -16.53 -10.91 6.11
N GLU A 36 -15.85 -11.78 6.85
CA GLU A 36 -16.24 -12.03 8.24
C GLU A 36 -16.11 -10.68 8.93
N THR A 37 -17.26 -10.21 9.44
CA THR A 37 -17.51 -8.96 10.14
C THR A 37 -16.26 -8.10 10.28
N ALA A 38 -16.16 -7.08 9.41
CA ALA A 38 -15.17 -6.03 9.55
C ALA A 38 -15.04 -5.70 11.03
N ALA A 39 -13.85 -5.94 11.61
CA ALA A 39 -13.50 -5.35 12.89
C ALA A 39 -13.92 -3.87 12.79
N PRO A 40 -14.62 -3.33 13.81
CA PRO A 40 -15.23 -2.01 13.72
C PRO A 40 -14.22 -1.06 13.11
N ALA A 41 -14.61 -0.41 12.01
CA ALA A 41 -13.75 0.49 11.26
C ALA A 41 -12.99 1.34 12.27
N LYS A 42 -11.67 1.13 12.34
CA LYS A 42 -10.83 1.93 13.22
C LYS A 42 -11.10 3.37 12.83
N THR A 43 -11.68 4.12 13.75
CA THR A 43 -12.01 5.53 13.53
C THR A 43 -10.75 6.21 13.04
N ILE A 44 -10.86 7.17 12.12
CA ILE A 44 -9.70 7.81 11.46
C ILE A 44 -8.65 8.30 12.47
N GLU A 45 -9.06 8.61 13.70
CA GLU A 45 -8.19 8.91 14.84
C GLU A 45 -7.22 7.77 15.22
N GLN A 46 -7.65 6.51 15.23
CA GLN A 46 -6.80 5.34 15.51
C GLN A 46 -5.81 5.04 14.38
N VAL A 47 -6.16 5.38 13.14
CA VAL A 47 -5.25 5.28 11.98
C VAL A 47 -4.19 6.38 12.04
N LYS A 48 -4.59 7.61 12.44
CA LYS A 48 -3.68 8.73 12.68
C LYS A 48 -2.68 8.46 13.81
N GLU A 49 -3.08 7.75 14.88
CA GLU A 49 -2.17 7.37 15.96
C GLU A 49 -1.22 6.22 15.60
N THR A 50 -1.65 5.27 14.77
CA THR A 50 -0.85 4.08 14.45
C THR A 50 0.19 4.35 13.35
N VAL A 51 -0.13 5.23 12.40
CA VAL A 51 0.81 5.62 11.35
C VAL A 51 1.70 6.73 11.90
N LYS A 52 2.81 6.33 12.50
CA LYS A 52 3.93 7.25 12.74
C LYS A 52 4.39 7.73 11.36
N PHE A 53 3.90 8.89 10.94
CA PHE A 53 4.18 9.50 9.63
C PHE A 53 5.68 9.78 9.59
N THR A 54 6.43 8.84 9.04
CA THR A 54 7.84 8.97 8.72
C THR A 54 7.96 8.65 7.24
N ALA A 55 7.25 9.43 6.42
CA ALA A 55 7.52 9.45 4.99
C ALA A 55 8.82 10.23 4.81
N GLY A 56 9.82 9.61 4.19
CA GLY A 56 11.15 10.20 4.04
C GLY A 56 11.21 11.40 3.08
N SER A 57 10.08 11.81 2.48
CA SER A 57 9.99 12.87 1.47
C SER A 57 8.63 13.58 1.49
N SER A 58 8.66 14.91 1.36
CA SER A 58 7.47 15.79 1.39
C SER A 58 6.42 15.46 0.32
N GLU A 59 6.85 14.93 -0.83
CA GLU A 59 5.96 14.64 -1.96
C GLU A 59 5.08 13.40 -1.71
N GLU A 60 5.60 12.41 -0.99
CA GLU A 60 4.83 11.22 -0.60
C GLU A 60 3.77 11.57 0.45
N GLU A 61 4.05 12.52 1.35
CA GLU A 61 3.07 12.98 2.33
C GLU A 61 1.88 13.71 1.68
N GLU A 62 2.14 14.55 0.69
CA GLU A 62 1.09 15.26 -0.04
C GLU A 62 0.23 14.30 -0.87
N PHE A 63 0.84 13.28 -1.46
CA PHE A 63 0.11 12.22 -2.16
C PHE A 63 -0.82 11.46 -1.22
N ILE A 64 -0.32 11.03 -0.05
CA ILE A 64 -1.13 10.30 0.93
C ILE A 64 -2.26 11.18 1.47
N LYS A 65 -2.00 12.46 1.77
CA LYS A 65 -3.03 13.41 2.22
C LYS A 65 -4.15 13.59 1.19
N LYS A 66 -3.81 13.71 -0.10
CA LYS A 66 -4.80 13.81 -1.19
C LYS A 66 -5.58 12.50 -1.36
N PHE A 67 -4.90 11.36 -1.32
CA PHE A 67 -5.53 10.05 -1.44
C PHE A 67 -6.54 9.79 -0.32
N VAL A 68 -6.19 10.12 0.93
CA VAL A 68 -7.12 10.00 2.08
C VAL A 68 -8.29 10.98 1.94
N ALA A 69 -8.04 12.24 1.59
CA ALA A 69 -9.10 13.24 1.42
C ALA A 69 -10.08 12.91 0.29
N ASP A 70 -9.63 12.22 -0.76
CA ASP A 70 -10.50 11.80 -1.86
C ASP A 70 -11.26 10.52 -1.51
N ALA A 71 -10.65 9.59 -0.78
CA ALA A 71 -11.35 8.43 -0.23
C ALA A 71 -12.48 8.83 0.75
N GLU A 72 -12.23 9.82 1.63
CA GLU A 72 -13.25 10.36 2.54
C GLU A 72 -14.42 11.02 1.78
N LYS A 73 -14.17 11.65 0.62
CA LYS A 73 -15.23 12.25 -0.21
C LYS A 73 -16.04 11.23 -0.99
N GLU A 74 -15.44 10.10 -1.39
CA GLU A 74 -16.15 9.03 -2.08
C GLU A 74 -17.05 8.24 -1.12
N GLU A 75 -16.60 8.01 0.12
CA GLU A 75 -17.42 7.35 1.15
C GLU A 75 -18.64 8.20 1.58
N ALA A 76 -18.49 9.53 1.62
CA ALA A 76 -19.58 10.45 1.99
C ALA A 76 -20.66 10.65 0.89
N LYS A 77 -20.44 10.14 -0.32
CA LYS A 77 -21.38 10.23 -1.45
C LYS A 77 -22.23 8.98 -1.65
N HIS A 78 -22.07 7.95 -0.81
CA HIS A 78 -22.72 6.65 -0.96
C HIS A 78 -23.69 6.30 0.16
#